data_AF-A0A7C2HMQ7-F1
#
_entry.id   AF-A0A7C2HMQ7-F1
#
_cell.length_a   1.000
_cell.length_b   1.000
_cell.length_c   1.000
_cell.angle_alpha   90.00
_cell.angle_beta   90.00
_cell.angle_gamma   90.00
#
_symmetry.space_group_name_H-M   'P 1'
#
loop_
_entity.id
_entity.type
_entity.pdbx_description
1 polymer ?
#
loop_
_entity_poly.entity_id
_entity_poly.type
_entity_poly.pdbx_seq_one_letter_code
_entity_poly.pdbx_strand_id
1 'polypeptide(L)'
;MLDNPVSEKRRSRRYELRLPVEIIQIGGQPVSVSLQTLNISSRGTLIADPEEKLRRGQSVEYRIYLPTASEGAKVYVHCLGAVVRRDATRKAAAVTLQRYEFVRASAQAAAG
;
A
#
# COMPACT_ATOMS: atom_id res chain seq x y z
N MET A 1 29.13 -6.35 29.96
CA MET A 1 27.91 -5.75 29.36
C MET A 1 27.96 -6.10 27.88
N LEU A 2 27.25 -7.15 27.46
CA LEU A 2 27.31 -7.63 26.07
C LEU A 2 26.30 -6.81 25.25
N ASP A 3 26.81 -6.02 24.32
CA ASP A 3 25.99 -5.38 23.30
C ASP A 3 25.30 -6.47 22.48
N ASN A 4 24.00 -6.60 22.69
CA ASN A 4 23.17 -7.48 21.88
C ASN A 4 22.96 -6.74 20.54
N PRO A 5 23.50 -7.21 19.40
CA PRO A 5 23.23 -6.55 18.14
C PRO A 5 21.73 -6.63 17.92
N VAL A 6 21.06 -5.47 17.91
CA VAL A 6 19.65 -5.37 17.56
C VAL A 6 19.52 -5.95 16.17
N SER A 7 19.15 -7.22 16.09
CA SER A 7 18.97 -7.95 14.85
C SER A 7 17.98 -7.16 14.02
N GLU A 8 18.44 -6.59 12.91
CA GLU A 8 17.61 -5.90 11.93
C GLU A 8 16.60 -6.92 11.41
N LYS A 9 15.40 -6.94 12.02
CA LYS A 9 14.34 -7.90 11.66
C LYS A 9 13.74 -7.60 10.30
N ARG A 10 13.98 -6.41 9.71
CA ARG A 10 13.41 -6.01 8.43
C ARG A 10 14.34 -6.36 7.28
N ARG A 11 13.91 -7.31 6.46
CA ARG A 11 14.60 -7.74 5.23
C ARG A 11 14.55 -6.72 4.08
N SER A 12 13.96 -5.53 4.30
CA SER A 12 13.78 -4.51 3.26
C SER A 12 13.73 -3.10 3.88
N ARG A 13 14.46 -2.16 3.27
CA ARG A 13 14.44 -0.74 3.63
C ARG A 13 13.06 -0.13 3.38
N ARG A 14 12.64 0.77 4.28
CA ARG A 14 11.41 1.55 4.16
C ARG A 14 11.74 3.00 3.83
N TYR A 15 10.91 3.59 2.99
CA TYR A 15 10.96 4.99 2.60
C TYR A 15 9.66 5.66 3.03
N GLU A 16 9.77 6.74 3.80
CA GLU A 16 8.62 7.57 4.17
C GLU A 16 8.15 8.30 2.91
N LEU A 17 7.00 7.87 2.38
CA LEU A 17 6.41 8.38 1.15
C LEU A 17 4.90 8.45 1.36
N ARG A 18 4.32 9.63 1.10
CA ARG A 18 2.88 9.86 1.11
C ARG A 18 2.34 9.82 -0.31
N LEU A 19 1.99 8.61 -0.75
CA LEU A 19 1.45 8.37 -2.08
C LEU A 19 -0.05 8.08 -1.98
N PRO A 20 -0.88 8.58 -2.92
CA PRO A 20 -2.28 8.21 -2.97
C PRO A 20 -2.44 6.70 -3.16
N VAL A 21 -3.38 6.13 -2.42
CA VAL A 21 -3.74 4.73 -2.51
C VAL A 21 -5.23 4.62 -2.80
N GLU A 22 -5.59 3.74 -3.73
CA GLU A 22 -6.98 3.34 -3.92
C GLU A 22 -7.11 1.87 -3.55
N ILE A 23 -7.99 1.55 -2.60
CA ILE A 23 -8.35 0.17 -2.27
C ILE A 23 -9.47 -0.28 -3.20
N ILE A 24 -9.25 -1.39 -3.91
CA ILE A 24 -10.16 -1.96 -4.91
C ILE A 24 -10.97 -3.13 -4.32
N GLN A 25 -10.34 -3.95 -3.49
CA GLN A 25 -11.00 -5.07 -2.81
C GLN A 25 -10.46 -5.27 -1.40
N ILE A 26 -11.34 -5.67 -0.47
CA ILE A 26 -10.99 -6.12 0.88
C ILE A 26 -11.68 -7.45 1.13
N GLY A 27 -10.92 -8.50 1.45
CA GLY A 27 -11.48 -9.84 1.71
C GLY A 27 -12.29 -10.41 0.56
N GLY A 28 -11.95 -10.04 -0.69
CA GLY A 28 -12.67 -10.44 -1.90
C GLY A 28 -13.94 -9.62 -2.19
N GLN A 29 -14.27 -8.62 -1.37
CA GLN A 29 -15.40 -7.73 -1.63
C GLN A 29 -14.92 -6.45 -2.32
N PRO A 30 -15.52 -6.06 -3.47
CA PRO A 30 -15.22 -4.79 -4.12
C PRO A 30 -15.50 -3.59 -3.23
N VAL A 31 -14.57 -2.65 -3.20
CA VAL A 31 -14.69 -1.37 -2.50
C VAL A 31 -14.03 -0.27 -3.34
N SER A 32 -14.32 0.99 -3.03
CA SER A 32 -13.54 2.12 -3.52
C SER A 32 -13.23 3.03 -2.34
N VAL A 33 -11.97 3.01 -1.89
CA VAL A 33 -11.51 3.80 -0.74
C VAL A 33 -10.20 4.47 -1.09
N SER A 34 -10.19 5.80 -1.04
CA SER A 34 -8.98 6.60 -1.22
C SER A 34 -8.27 6.83 0.10
N LEU A 35 -7.03 6.37 0.21
CA LEU A 35 -6.15 6.47 1.37
C LEU A 35 -4.78 7.02 0.95
N GLN A 36 -3.82 7.02 1.87
CA GLN A 36 -2.43 7.36 1.57
C GLN A 36 -1.46 6.41 2.26
N THR A 37 -0.32 6.15 1.61
CA THR A 37 0.80 5.51 2.30
C THR A 37 1.41 6.44 3.35
N LEU A 38 1.94 5.85 4.42
CA LEU A 38 2.85 6.50 5.35
C LEU A 38 4.30 6.15 4.98
N ASN A 39 4.54 4.87 4.66
CA ASN A 39 5.80 4.42 4.07
C ASN A 39 5.61 3.21 3.16
N ILE A 40 6.62 2.96 2.34
CA ILE A 40 6.69 1.83 1.41
C ILE A 40 8.04 1.12 1.53
N SER A 41 8.03 -0.16 1.21
CA SER A 41 9.20 -1.00 0.97
C SER A 41 8.91 -1.94 -0.20
N SER A 42 9.92 -2.67 -0.67
CA SER A 42 9.74 -3.73 -1.66
C SER A 42 8.88 -4.91 -1.19
N ARG A 43 8.50 -4.97 0.10
CA ARG A 43 7.72 -6.07 0.69
C ARG A 43 6.36 -5.65 1.23
N GLY A 44 6.05 -4.36 1.24
CA GLY A 44 4.79 -3.87 1.81
C GLY A 44 4.76 -2.38 2.07
N THR A 45 3.56 -1.93 2.38
CA THR A 45 3.20 -0.54 2.67
C THR A 45 2.67 -0.43 4.09
N LEU A 46 2.81 0.76 4.67
CA LEU A 46 1.99 1.21 5.78
C LEU A 46 0.99 2.22 5.22
N ILE A 47 -0.30 1.99 5.38
CA ILE A 47 -1.38 2.82 4.82
C ILE A 47 -2.13 3.47 5.97
N ALA A 48 -2.38 4.77 5.88
CA ALA A 48 -3.26 5.48 6.81
C ALA A 48 -4.70 4.97 6.62
N ASP A 49 -5.35 4.54 7.70
CA ASP A 49 -6.69 3.94 7.71
C ASP A 49 -7.48 4.44 8.93
N PRO A 50 -7.91 5.72 8.92
CA PRO A 50 -8.60 6.35 10.05
C PRO A 50 -9.98 5.75 10.34
N GLU A 51 -10.63 5.18 9.33
CA GLU A 51 -11.96 4.56 9.41
C GLU A 51 -11.91 3.07 9.74
N GLU A 52 -10.73 2.52 9.99
CA GLU A 52 -10.53 1.14 10.41
C GLU A 52 -11.05 0.08 9.41
N LYS A 53 -11.00 0.38 8.12
CA LYS A 53 -11.50 -0.52 7.06
C LYS A 53 -10.62 -1.74 6.86
N LEU A 54 -9.31 -1.64 7.16
CA LEU A 54 -8.33 -2.69 6.92
C LEU A 54 -8.05 -3.48 8.22
N ARG A 55 -8.54 -4.73 8.27
CA ARG A 55 -8.38 -5.63 9.41
C ARG A 55 -7.34 -6.71 9.13
N ARG A 56 -6.57 -7.07 10.17
CA ARG A 56 -5.52 -8.10 10.10
C ARG A 56 -6.08 -9.41 9.52
N GLY A 57 -5.35 -10.01 8.58
CA GLY A 57 -5.68 -11.26 7.92
C GLY A 57 -6.48 -11.09 6.62
N GLN A 58 -7.08 -9.92 6.36
CA GLN A 58 -7.81 -9.68 5.13
C GLN A 58 -6.86 -9.59 3.93
N SER A 59 -7.24 -10.22 2.83
CA SER A 59 -6.66 -9.92 1.52
C SER A 59 -7.04 -8.52 1.08
N VAL A 60 -6.14 -7.85 0.38
CA VAL A 60 -6.35 -6.48 -0.12
C VAL A 60 -5.80 -6.38 -1.53
N GLU A 61 -6.62 -5.86 -2.43
CA GLU A 61 -6.21 -5.39 -3.75
C GLU A 61 -6.23 -3.87 -3.74
N TYR A 62 -5.12 -3.25 -4.15
CA TYR A 62 -4.96 -1.81 -4.06
C TYR A 62 -4.00 -1.26 -5.11
N ARG A 63 -4.12 0.02 -5.42
CA ARG A 63 -3.25 0.77 -6.33
C ARG A 63 -2.49 1.82 -5.55
N ILE A 64 -1.19 1.95 -5.82
CA ILE A 64 -0.35 3.06 -5.30
C ILE A 64 -0.03 3.97 -6.47
N TYR A 65 -0.54 5.20 -6.47
CA TYR A 65 -0.29 6.14 -7.56
C TYR A 65 1.08 6.80 -7.39
N LEU A 66 1.87 6.78 -8.47
CA LEU A 66 3.20 7.35 -8.50
C LEU A 66 3.15 8.78 -9.06
N PRO A 67 4.02 9.69 -8.58
CA PRO A 67 4.17 10.99 -9.20
C PRO A 67 4.70 10.81 -10.63
N THR A 68 4.05 11.46 -11.59
CA THR A 68 4.43 11.45 -13.00
C THR A 68 4.84 12.86 -13.43
N ALA A 69 5.84 12.95 -14.31
CA ALA A 69 6.31 14.24 -14.83
C ALA A 69 5.42 14.77 -15.97
N SER A 70 4.71 13.88 -16.66
CA SER A 70 3.87 14.23 -17.81
C SER A 70 2.42 14.43 -17.38
N GLU A 71 1.86 15.58 -17.73
CA GLU A 71 0.45 15.89 -17.51
C GLU A 71 -0.45 14.84 -18.19
N GLY A 72 -1.49 14.38 -17.47
CA GLY A 72 -2.40 13.34 -17.95
C GLY A 72 -1.88 11.90 -17.88
N ALA A 73 -0.58 11.66 -17.68
CA ALA A 73 -0.05 10.31 -17.49
C ALA A 73 -0.34 9.81 -16.07
N LYS A 74 -1.08 8.71 -15.95
CA LYS A 74 -1.33 8.05 -14.66
C LYS A 74 -0.53 6.75 -14.61
N VAL A 75 0.46 6.71 -13.72
CA VAL A 75 1.19 5.48 -13.40
C VAL A 75 0.84 5.07 -11.97
N TYR A 76 0.50 3.80 -11.80
CA TYR A 76 0.28 3.23 -10.47
C TYR A 76 0.91 1.85 -10.38
N VAL A 77 1.18 1.43 -9.16
CA VAL A 77 1.55 0.05 -8.85
C VAL A 77 0.29 -0.68 -8.41
N HIS A 78 -0.20 -1.60 -9.23
CA HIS A 78 -1.30 -2.48 -8.86
C HIS A 78 -0.73 -3.57 -7.95
N CYS A 79 -1.29 -3.71 -6.75
CA CYS A 79 -0.79 -4.59 -5.72
C CYS A 79 -1.86 -5.59 -5.26
N LEU A 80 -1.43 -6.81 -4.98
CA LEU A 80 -2.17 -7.81 -4.20
C LEU A 80 -1.38 -8.15 -2.94
N GLY A 81 -2.08 -8.24 -1.82
CA GLY A 81 -1.47 -8.55 -0.54
C GLY A 81 -2.47 -8.87 0.56
N ALA A 82 -2.01 -8.82 1.81
CA ALA A 82 -2.83 -9.00 2.99
C ALA A 82 -2.40 -8.05 4.12
N VAL A 83 -3.36 -7.69 4.98
CA VAL A 83 -3.11 -6.90 6.18
C VAL A 83 -2.40 -7.79 7.21
N VAL A 84 -1.15 -7.48 7.54
CA VAL A 84 -0.36 -8.28 8.51
C VAL A 84 -0.37 -7.69 9.92
N ARG A 85 -0.62 -6.39 10.04
CA ARG A 85 -0.65 -5.69 11.32
C ARG A 85 -1.51 -4.44 11.22
N ARG A 86 -2.22 -4.13 12.29
CA ARG A 86 -2.88 -2.84 12.49
C ARG A 86 -2.15 -2.07 13.59
N ASP A 87 -2.06 -0.76 13.41
CA ASP A 87 -1.46 0.20 14.32
C ASP A 87 -2.56 1.14 14.80
N ALA A 88 -3.13 0.86 15.97
CA ALA A 88 -4.29 1.60 16.48
C ALA A 88 -3.93 3.06 16.80
N THR A 89 -2.75 3.30 17.36
CA THR A 89 -2.28 4.65 17.72
C THR A 89 -2.11 5.53 16.48
N ARG A 90 -1.51 4.99 15.41
CA ARG A 90 -1.33 5.73 14.15
C ARG A 90 -2.55 5.69 13.23
N LYS A 91 -3.60 4.96 13.62
CA LYS A 91 -4.75 4.61 12.77
C LYS A 91 -4.28 4.17 11.38
N ALA A 92 -3.46 3.13 11.34
CA ALA A 92 -2.80 2.67 10.12
C ALA A 92 -2.76 1.14 10.01
N ALA A 93 -2.66 0.64 8.79
CA ALA A 93 -2.57 -0.79 8.49
C ALA A 93 -1.30 -1.10 7.68
N ALA A 94 -0.57 -2.13 8.08
CA ALA A 94 0.55 -2.66 7.32
C ALA A 94 0.04 -3.74 6.37
N VAL A 95 0.22 -3.52 5.07
CA VAL A 95 -0.22 -4.41 4.00
C VAL A 95 1.01 -4.95 3.28
N THR A 96 1.04 -6.25 3.02
CA THR A 96 2.13 -6.85 2.23
C THR A 96 1.99 -6.47 0.77
N LEU A 97 3.12 -6.44 0.08
CA LEU A 97 3.18 -6.31 -1.38
C LEU A 97 3.67 -7.67 -1.91
N GLN A 98 2.73 -8.57 -2.23
CA GLN A 98 3.03 -9.96 -2.58
C GLN A 98 3.16 -10.16 -4.10
N ARG A 99 2.21 -9.61 -4.85
CA ARG A 99 2.25 -9.52 -6.31
C ARG A 99 1.99 -8.07 -6.68
N TYR A 100 2.74 -7.58 -7.65
CA TYR A 100 2.56 -6.22 -8.12
C TYR A 100 3.04 -6.03 -9.55
N GLU A 101 2.47 -5.04 -10.21
CA GLU A 101 2.86 -4.58 -11.53
C GLU A 101 2.74 -3.06 -11.65
N PHE A 102 3.63 -2.46 -12.43
CA PHE A 102 3.53 -1.05 -12.79
C PHE A 102 2.58 -0.92 -13.99
N VAL A 103 1.50 -0.18 -13.81
CA VAL A 103 0.51 0.06 -14.84
C VAL A 103 0.55 1.51 -15.25
N ARG A 104 0.60 1.76 -16.55
CA ARG A 104 0.37 3.08 -17.14
C ARG A 104 -1.05 3.11 -17.67
N ALA A 105 -1.95 3.84 -17.01
CA ALA A 105 -3.25 4.11 -17.58
C ALA A 105 -3.12 5.21 -18.63
N SER A 106 -3.40 4.89 -19.88
CA SER A 106 -3.74 5.89 -20.88
C SER A 106 -5.14 6.44 -20.57
N ALA A 107 -5.42 7.68 -20.95
CA ALA A 107 -6.71 8.32 -20.74
C ALA A 107 -7.90 7.53 -21.35
N GLN A 108 -7.64 6.56 -22.22
CA GLN A 108 -8.64 5.82 -22.99
C GLN A 108 -9.24 4.59 -22.29
N ALA A 109 -8.65 4.09 -21.19
CA ALA A 109 -9.13 2.85 -20.55
C ALA A 109 -10.17 3.07 -19.42
N ALA A 110 -10.52 4.32 -19.11
CA ALA A 110 -11.49 4.67 -18.06
C ALA A 110 -12.94 4.80 -18.58
N ALA A 111 -13.17 4.53 -19.87
CA ALA A 111 -14.49 4.50 -20.49
C ALA A 111 -14.71 3.10 -21.09
N GLY A 112 -15.16 2.18 -20.23
CA GLY A 112 -15.54 0.81 -20.60
C GLY A 112 -16.48 0.25 -19.55
#